data_AF-A0A3A9HHP5-F1
#
_entry.id   AF-A0A3A9HHP5-F1
#
_cell.length_a   1.000
_cell.length_b   1.000
_cell.length_c   1.000
_cell.angle_alpha   90.00
_cell.angle_beta   90.00
_cell.angle_gamma   90.00
#
_symmetry.space_group_name_H-M   'P 1'
#
loop_
_entity.id
_entity.type
_entity.pdbx_description
1 polymer ?
#
loop_
_entity_poly.entity_id
_entity_poly.type
_entity_poly.pdbx_seq_one_letter_code
_entity_poly.pdbx_strand_id
1 'polypeptide(L)' 'MSRGGKNTKIHAIVDGLGNPLALLLSPGNDHDSRHAVSLLGQAEIRGSNVIGDKAYGSQAIREYITSREGS' A
#
# COMPACT_ATOMS: atom_id res chain seq x y z
N MET A 1 -11.31 -13.49 -26.24
CA MET A 1 -10.97 -13.02 -24.88
C MET A 1 -9.58 -13.52 -24.53
N SER A 2 -8.56 -12.66 -24.56
CA SER A 2 -7.27 -13.00 -23.94
C SER A 2 -7.46 -12.93 -22.42
N ARG A 3 -7.21 -14.03 -21.71
CA ARG A 3 -7.10 -14.01 -20.26
C ARG A 3 -5.72 -13.39 -19.98
N GLY A 4 -5.69 -12.10 -19.64
CA GLY A 4 -4.47 -11.36 -19.32
C GLY A 4 -3.53 -12.19 -18.44
N GLY A 5 -2.31 -12.41 -18.92
CA GLY A 5 -1.39 -13.40 -18.37
C GLY A 5 -0.92 -13.06 -16.96
N LYS A 6 -0.77 -14.12 -16.13
CA LYS A 6 0.20 -14.32 -15.04
C LYS A 6 1.00 -13.10 -14.53
N ASN A 7 0.35 -12.02 -14.12
CA ASN A 7 1.02 -10.92 -13.44
C ASN A 7 0.46 -10.88 -12.01
N THR A 8 1.33 -11.02 -11.03
CA THR A 8 1.03 -10.90 -9.61
C THR A 8 1.78 -9.67 -9.13
N LYS A 9 1.09 -8.74 -8.47
CA LYS A 9 1.74 -7.59 -7.86
C LYS A 9 2.17 -7.95 -6.45
N ILE A 10 3.30 -7.40 -6.05
CA ILE A 10 3.77 -7.42 -4.66
C ILE A 10 3.63 -5.99 -4.14
N HIS A 11 2.82 -5.81 -3.12
CA HIS A 11 2.73 -4.56 -2.37
C HIS A 11 3.50 -4.74 -1.07
N ALA A 12 4.31 -3.76 -0.69
CA ALA A 12 5.16 -3.84 0.48
C ALA A 12 5.11 -2.55 1.31
N ILE A 13 5.12 -2.69 2.63
CA ILE A 13 5.51 -1.63 3.55
C ILE A 13 6.88 -2.00 4.09
N VAL A 14 7.78 -1.02 4.09
CA VAL A 14 9.11 -1.12 4.67
C VAL A 14 9.31 -0.02 5.69
N ASP A 15 10.19 -0.25 6.67
CA ASP A 15 10.70 0.81 7.52
C ASP A 15 11.67 1.73 6.75
N GLY A 16 12.18 2.78 7.41
CA GLY A 16 13.13 3.72 6.81
C GLY A 16 14.49 3.12 6.42
N LEU A 17 14.80 1.88 6.84
CA LEU A 17 16.02 1.15 6.48
C LEU A 17 15.78 0.12 5.37
N GLY A 18 14.52 -0.04 4.92
CA GLY A 18 14.14 -1.00 3.90
C GLY A 18 13.77 -2.39 4.44
N ASN A 19 13.64 -2.57 5.75
CA ASN A 19 13.17 -3.84 6.30
C ASN A 19 11.67 -4.00 6.06
N PRO A 20 11.20 -5.13 5.51
CA PRO A 20 9.78 -5.34 5.25
C PRO A 20 8.99 -5.48 6.56
N LEU A 21 7.95 -4.66 6.70
CA LEU A 21 6.97 -4.72 7.80
C LEU A 21 5.72 -5.50 7.39
N ALA A 22 5.31 -5.40 6.12
CA ALA A 22 4.14 -6.08 5.59
C ALA A 22 4.27 -6.34 4.08
N LEU A 23 3.68 -7.45 3.62
CA LEU A 23 3.63 -7.83 2.21
C LEU A 23 2.22 -8.31 1.84
N LEU A 24 1.74 -7.90 0.67
CA LEU A 24 0.46 -8.34 0.13
C LEU A 24 0.60 -8.67 -1.36
N LEU A 25 0.04 -9.80 -1.77
CA LEU A 25 0.00 -10.23 -3.17
C LEU A 25 -1.37 -9.97 -3.77
N SER A 26 -1.41 -9.42 -4.98
CA SER A 26 -2.66 -9.23 -5.72
C SER A 26 -2.57 -9.73 -7.17
N PRO A 27 -3.70 -10.01 -7.83
CA PRO A 27 -3.76 -10.12 -9.27
C PRO A 27 -3.27 -8.83 -9.96
N GLY A 28 -2.60 -8.97 -11.10
CA GLY A 28 -2.00 -7.88 -11.86
C GLY A 28 -3.00 -6.92 -12.50
N ASN A 29 -4.27 -7.33 -12.63
CA ASN A 29 -5.33 -6.48 -13.16
C ASN A 29 -6.00 -5.61 -12.08
N ASP A 30 -5.66 -5.79 -10.80
CA ASP A 30 -6.20 -4.97 -9.73
C ASP A 30 -5.49 -3.62 -9.63
N HIS A 31 -6.27 -2.62 -9.23
CA HIS A 31 -5.75 -1.28 -8.93
C HIS A 31 -5.03 -1.26 -7.59
N ASP A 32 -3.84 -0.66 -7.57
CA ASP A 32 -2.97 -0.63 -6.38
C ASP A 32 -3.63 0.05 -5.18
N SER A 33 -4.44 1.08 -5.43
CA SER A 33 -5.16 1.82 -4.38
C SER A 33 -6.17 0.99 -3.59
N ARG A 34 -6.70 -0.12 -4.15
CA ARG A 34 -7.64 -1.01 -3.44
C ARG A 34 -6.97 -1.73 -2.27
N HIS A 35 -5.68 -2.00 -2.43
CA HIS A 35 -4.89 -2.83 -1.52
C HIS A 35 -4.13 -2.00 -0.48
N ALA A 36 -3.99 -0.69 -0.73
CA ALA A 36 -3.20 0.23 0.08
C ALA A 36 -3.66 0.34 1.53
N VAL A 37 -4.96 0.55 1.78
CA VAL A 37 -5.50 0.66 3.15
C VAL A 37 -5.34 -0.65 3.90
N SER A 38 -5.61 -1.78 3.23
CA SER A 38 -5.43 -3.11 3.82
C SER A 38 -3.98 -3.35 4.21
N LEU A 39 -3.03 -2.92 3.37
CA LEU A 39 -1.60 -3.05 3.64
C LEU A 39 -1.16 -2.11 4.78
N LEU A 40 -1.57 -0.84 4.76
CA LEU A 40 -1.29 0.14 5.81
C LEU A 40 -1.85 -0.28 7.18
N GLY A 41 -2.95 -1.03 7.22
CA GLY A 41 -3.47 -1.61 8.45
C GLY A 41 -2.61 -2.71 9.07
N GLN A 42 -1.59 -3.22 8.37
CA GLN A 42 -0.67 -4.25 8.88
C GLN A 42 0.58 -3.67 9.56
N ALA A 43 0.77 -2.36 9.52
CA ALA A 43 1.91 -1.69 10.15
C ALA A 43 1.44 -0.59 11.11
N GLU A 44 2.20 -0.36 12.18
CA GLU A 44 2.02 0.81 13.04
C GLU A 44 2.62 2.03 12.33
N ILE A 45 1.77 3.01 12.01
CA ILE A 45 2.16 4.21 11.24
C ILE A 45 2.05 5.50 12.06
N ARG A 46 1.62 5.42 13.33
CA ARG A 46 1.47 6.57 14.20
C ARG A 46 2.79 7.32 14.39
N GLY A 47 2.78 8.63 14.18
CA GLY A 47 3.97 9.47 14.31
C GLY A 47 5.03 9.23 13.24
N SER A 48 4.67 8.58 12.13
CA SER A 48 5.57 8.30 11.02
C SER A 48 5.23 9.11 9.77
N ASN A 49 6.23 9.39 8.95
CA ASN A 49 6.02 9.93 7.61
C ASN A 49 5.79 8.77 6.63
N VAL A 50 4.68 8.81 5.91
CA VAL A 50 4.32 7.74 4.96
C VAL A 50 4.66 8.16 3.54
N ILE A 51 5.68 7.52 2.97
CA ILE A 51 6.13 7.77 1.60
C ILE A 51 5.70 6.59 0.72
N GLY A 52 5.11 6.89 -0.44
CA GLY A 52 4.64 5.85 -1.35
C GLY A 52 4.54 6.32 -2.79
N ASP A 53 4.29 5.36 -3.69
CA ASP A 53 4.06 5.61 -5.10
C ASP A 53 2.85 6.53 -5.33
N LYS A 54 2.86 7.29 -6.44
CA LYS A 54 1.76 8.17 -6.85
C LYS A 54 0.42 7.43 -6.97
N ALA A 55 0.42 6.16 -7.36
CA ALA A 55 -0.79 5.33 -7.45
C ALA A 55 -1.50 5.14 -6.09
N TYR A 56 -0.79 5.33 -4.98
CA TYR A 56 -1.34 5.31 -3.61
C TYR A 56 -1.79 6.70 -3.12
N GLY A 57 -1.66 7.74 -3.93
CA GLY A 57 -1.94 9.12 -3.54
C GLY A 57 -3.41 9.52 -3.49
N SER A 58 -4.35 8.56 -3.46
CA SER A 58 -5.79 8.86 -3.44
C SER A 58 -6.20 9.55 -2.12
N GLN A 59 -7.25 10.37 -2.17
CA GLN A 59 -7.76 11.09 -0.99
C GLN A 59 -8.11 10.14 0.16
N ALA A 60 -8.78 9.02 -0.14
CA ALA A 60 -9.15 8.02 0.86
C ALA A 60 -7.94 7.42 1.60
N ILE A 61 -6.82 7.20 0.90
CA ILE A 61 -5.58 6.70 1.52
C ILE A 61 -4.95 7.77 2.42
N ARG A 62 -4.96 9.04 1.98
CA ARG A 62 -4.46 10.16 2.80
C ARG A 62 -5.28 10.35 4.07
N GLU A 63 -6.61 10.32 3.96
CA GLU A 63 -7.52 10.39 5.11
C GLU A 63 -7.27 9.23 6.08
N TYR A 64 -7.06 8.01 5.56
CA TYR A 64 -6.69 6.86 6.38
C TYR A 64 -5.38 7.09 7.16
N ILE A 65 -4.34 7.58 6.49
CA ILE A 65 -3.04 7.87 7.12
C ILE A 65 -3.19 8.94 8.21
N THR A 66 -3.86 10.06 7.89
CA THR A 66 -4.09 11.16 8.84
C THR A 66 -4.91 10.70 10.04
N SER A 67 -5.92 9.83 9.85
CA SER A 67 -6.73 9.28 10.95
C SER A 67 -5.95 8.42 11.95
N ARG A 68 -4.71 8.02 11.61
CA ARG A 68 -3.82 7.22 12.45
C ARG A 68 -2.57 7.99 12.92
N GLU A 69 -2.58 9.31 12.81
CA GLU A 69 -1.47 10.22 13.16
C GLU A 69 -0.18 10.03 12.32
N GLY A 70 -0.29 9.49 11.10
CA GLY A 70 0.77 9.55 10.10
C GLY A 70 0.63 10.82 9.23
N SER A 71 1.72 11.29 8.60
CA SER A 71 1.72 12.47 7.73
C SER A 71 2.42 12.28 6.39
#